data_AF-A0A8K0CTG0-F1
#
_entry.id   AF-A0A8K0CTG0-F1
#
_cell.length_a   1.000
_cell.length_b   1.000
_cell.length_c   1.000
_cell.angle_alpha   90.00
_cell.angle_beta   90.00
_cell.angle_gamma   90.00
#
_symmetry.space_group_name_H-M   'P 1'
#
loop_
_entity.id
_entity.type
_entity.pdbx_description
1 polymer ?
#
loop_
_entity_poly.entity_id
_entity_poly.type
_entity_poly.pdbx_seq_one_letter_code
_entity_poly.pdbx_strand_id
1 'polypeptide(L)'
;MPETTEIRELTRKRGGVNHKLTNFVKHVVPIYNTFKINPSLHDEVIIELQNRLDKLEIVYNEFEGIQLEIESLSPDDVLEGHYKERY
;
A
#
# COMPACT_ATOMS: atom_id res chain seq x y z
N MET A 1 -20.68 20.88 -9.03
CA MET A 1 -19.95 20.16 -10.09
C MET A 1 -19.96 18.70 -9.71
N PRO A 2 -20.32 17.76 -10.60
CA PRO A 2 -20.31 16.35 -10.22
C PRO A 2 -18.86 15.90 -10.13
N GLU A 3 -18.36 15.66 -8.91
CA GLU A 3 -17.22 14.76 -8.72
C GLU A 3 -17.55 13.49 -9.50
N THR A 4 -16.73 13.20 -10.51
CA THR A 4 -17.04 12.17 -11.49
C THR A 4 -17.11 10.82 -10.79
N THR A 5 -18.09 9.99 -11.15
CA THR A 5 -18.25 8.61 -10.65
C THR A 5 -16.92 7.84 -10.61
N GLU A 6 -16.04 8.15 -11.55
CA GLU A 6 -14.65 7.69 -11.69
C GLU A 6 -13.75 8.00 -10.48
N ILE A 7 -13.67 9.24 -9.99
CA ILE A 7 -12.86 9.60 -8.80
C ILE A 7 -13.34 8.83 -7.56
N ARG A 8 -14.66 8.65 -7.44
CA ARG A 8 -15.25 7.89 -6.32
C ARG A 8 -14.88 6.41 -6.39
N GLU A 9 -14.88 5.82 -7.58
CA GLU A 9 -14.47 4.44 -7.81
C GLU A 9 -12.97 4.24 -7.52
N LEU A 10 -12.12 5.16 -8.01
CA LEU A 10 -10.68 5.15 -7.74
C LEU A 10 -10.38 5.32 -6.27
N THR A 11 -11.06 6.23 -5.57
CA THR A 11 -10.91 6.42 -4.11
C THR A 11 -11.28 5.15 -3.35
N ARG A 12 -12.37 4.47 -3.76
CA ARG A 12 -12.76 3.19 -3.16
C ARG A 12 -11.70 2.11 -3.41
N LYS A 13 -11.19 2.02 -4.64
CA LYS A 13 -10.11 1.08 -5.01
C LYS A 13 -8.85 1.35 -4.19
N ARG A 14 -8.41 2.60 -4.11
CA ARG A 14 -7.28 3.06 -3.29
C ARG A 14 -7.44 2.64 -1.83
N GLY A 15 -8.64 2.82 -1.26
CA GLY A 15 -8.95 2.37 0.11
C GLY A 15 -8.77 0.87 0.30
N GLY A 16 -9.20 0.05 -0.67
CA GLY A 16 -8.97 -1.39 -0.67
C GLY A 16 -7.48 -1.77 -0.73
N VAL A 17 -6.70 -1.09 -1.57
CA VAL A 17 -5.24 -1.30 -1.67
C VAL A 17 -4.52 -0.84 -0.39
N ASN A 18 -4.91 0.30 0.19
CA ASN A 18 -4.40 0.77 1.47
C ASN A 18 -4.63 -0.24 2.61
N HIS A 19 -5.78 -0.93 2.60
CA HIS A 19 -6.05 -2.00 3.56
C HIS A 19 -5.07 -3.17 3.42
N LYS A 20 -4.67 -3.52 2.18
CA LYS A 20 -3.65 -4.55 1.94
C LYS A 20 -2.28 -4.10 2.47
N LEU A 21 -1.89 -2.85 2.21
CA LEU A 21 -0.63 -2.26 2.71
C LEU A 21 -0.57 -2.24 4.24
N THR A 22 -1.63 -1.77 4.89
CA THR A 22 -1.69 -1.69 6.37
C THR A 22 -1.68 -3.07 7.03
N ASN A 23 -2.22 -4.10 6.38
CA ASN A 23 -2.15 -5.48 6.89
C ASN A 23 -0.80 -6.15 6.63
N PHE A 24 0.08 -5.58 5.80
CA PHE A 24 1.37 -6.19 5.47
C PHE A 24 2.22 -6.48 6.72
N VAL A 25 2.23 -5.55 7.69
CA VAL A 25 2.97 -5.70 8.95
C VAL A 25 2.57 -6.96 9.71
N LYS A 26 1.29 -7.35 9.66
CA LYS A 26 0.78 -8.57 10.32
C LYS A 26 1.36 -9.85 9.72
N HIS A 27 1.86 -9.80 8.49
CA HIS A 27 2.48 -10.94 7.82
C HIS A 27 3.99 -11.00 8.06
N VAL A 28 4.67 -9.85 8.17
CA VAL A 28 6.12 -9.79 8.39
C VAL A 28 6.51 -10.14 9.83
N VAL A 29 5.75 -9.66 10.82
CA VAL A 29 6.07 -9.87 12.25
C VAL A 29 6.18 -11.36 12.62
N PRO A 30 5.25 -12.25 12.22
CA PRO A 30 5.39 -13.68 12.48
C PRO A 30 6.63 -14.30 11.86
N ILE A 31 7.00 -13.91 10.63
CA ILE A 31 8.17 -14.45 9.93
C ILE A 31 9.46 -14.07 10.67
N TYR A 32 9.57 -12.79 11.06
CA TYR A 32 10.69 -12.32 11.87
C TYR A 32 10.77 -13.01 13.23
N ASN A 33 9.64 -13.25 13.88
CA ASN A 33 9.61 -13.98 15.15
C ASN A 33 10.04 -15.45 14.98
N THR A 34 9.66 -16.11 13.89
CA THR A 34 10.14 -17.46 13.56
C THR A 34 11.65 -17.49 13.43
N PHE A 35 12.25 -16.50 12.77
CA PHE A 35 13.71 -16.39 12.69
C PHE A 35 14.36 -16.24 14.07
N LYS A 36 13.80 -15.40 14.93
CA LYS A 36 14.31 -15.19 16.30
C LYS A 36 14.28 -16.47 17.15
N ILE A 37 13.26 -17.31 16.97
CA ILE A 37 13.07 -18.55 17.73
C ILE A 37 13.90 -19.71 17.14
N ASN A 38 14.00 -19.78 15.81
CA ASN A 38 14.70 -20.85 15.09
C ASN A 38 15.69 -20.27 14.07
N PRO A 39 16.88 -19.82 14.51
CA PRO A 39 17.89 -19.23 13.63
C PRO A 39 18.41 -20.18 12.55
N SER A 40 18.24 -21.50 12.71
CA SER A 40 18.61 -22.50 11.71
C SER A 40 17.76 -22.44 10.44
N LEU A 41 16.61 -21.75 10.47
CA LEU A 41 15.72 -21.54 9.31
C LEU A 41 16.03 -20.21 8.58
N HIS A 42 17.25 -19.70 8.72
CA HIS A 42 17.64 -18.39 8.21
C HIS A 42 17.34 -18.24 6.72
N ASP A 43 17.70 -19.23 5.91
CA ASP A 43 17.57 -19.14 4.44
C ASP A 43 16.11 -19.21 4.00
N GLU A 44 15.30 -20.08 4.60
CA GLU A 44 13.87 -20.16 4.32
C GLU A 44 13.13 -18.88 4.75
N VAL A 45 13.51 -18.29 5.89
CA VAL A 45 12.95 -17.02 6.35
C VAL A 45 13.33 -15.89 5.40
N ILE A 46 14.57 -15.82 4.93
CA ILE A 46 15.00 -14.80 3.96
C ILE A 46 14.21 -14.92 2.66
N ILE A 47 14.07 -16.13 2.11
CA ILE A 47 13.32 -16.36 0.88
C ILE A 47 11.86 -15.92 1.07
N GLU A 48 11.24 -16.29 2.19
CA GLU A 48 9.86 -15.87 2.47
C GLU A 48 9.75 -14.34 2.64
N LEU A 49 10.68 -13.68 3.33
CA LEU A 49 10.69 -12.22 3.47
C LEU A 49 10.86 -11.51 2.13
N GLN A 50 11.74 -12.00 1.26
CA GLN A 50 11.90 -11.48 -0.11
C GLN A 50 10.61 -11.62 -0.92
N ASN A 51 9.99 -12.81 -0.90
CA ASN A 51 8.69 -13.03 -1.55
C ASN A 51 7.59 -12.09 -1.02
N ARG A 52 7.64 -11.70 0.26
CA ARG A 52 6.70 -10.73 0.84
C ARG A 52 7.03 -9.31 0.39
N LEU A 53 8.31 -8.95 0.32
CA LEU A 53 8.75 -7.65 -0.17
C LEU A 53 8.31 -7.44 -1.63
N ASP A 54 8.51 -8.43 -2.49
CA ASP A 54 8.09 -8.35 -3.90
C ASP A 54 6.58 -8.13 -4.03
N LYS A 55 5.79 -8.82 -3.20
CA LYS A 55 4.33 -8.62 -3.14
C LYS A 55 3.95 -7.24 -2.61
N LEU A 56 4.69 -6.72 -1.64
CA LEU A 56 4.47 -5.36 -1.12
C LEU A 56 4.72 -4.33 -2.21
N GLU A 57 5.81 -4.46 -2.95
CA GLU A 57 6.18 -3.54 -4.03
C GLU A 57 5.10 -3.48 -5.10
N ILE A 58 4.56 -4.64 -5.51
CA ILE A 58 3.43 -4.69 -6.45
C ILE A 58 2.21 -3.93 -5.93
N VAL A 59 1.84 -4.16 -4.66
CA VAL A 59 0.66 -3.50 -4.05
C VAL A 59 0.91 -2.00 -3.86
N TYR A 60 2.13 -1.60 -3.53
CA TYR A 60 2.52 -0.20 -3.40
C TYR A 60 2.47 0.53 -4.75
N ASN A 61 3.01 -0.10 -5.80
CA ASN A 61 2.94 0.44 -7.16
C ASN A 61 1.48 0.57 -7.64
N GLU A 62 0.61 -0.39 -7.30
CA GLU A 62 -0.83 -0.26 -7.56
C GLU A 62 -1.44 0.94 -6.82
N PHE A 63 -1.07 1.15 -5.55
CA PHE A 63 -1.55 2.28 -4.76
C PHE A 63 -1.13 3.62 -5.37
N GLU A 64 0.16 3.77 -5.69
CA GLU A 64 0.72 4.97 -6.29
C GLU A 64 0.11 5.25 -7.67
N GLY A 65 -0.08 4.21 -8.50
CA GLY A 65 -0.75 4.35 -9.79
C GLY A 65 -2.17 4.91 -9.67
N ILE A 66 -2.96 4.40 -8.72
CA ILE A 66 -4.33 4.91 -8.46
C ILE A 66 -4.27 6.34 -7.91
N GLN A 67 -3.30 6.63 -7.04
CA GLN A 67 -3.13 7.97 -6.47
C GLN A 67 -2.84 8.99 -7.57
N LEU A 68 -1.89 8.71 -8.47
CA LEU A 68 -1.58 9.57 -9.61
C LEU A 68 -2.79 9.76 -10.55
N GLU A 69 -3.58 8.72 -10.77
CA GLU A 69 -4.79 8.79 -11.58
C GLU A 69 -5.83 9.75 -10.95
N ILE A 70 -6.05 9.64 -9.62
CA ILE A 70 -6.91 10.56 -8.87
C ILE A 70 -6.39 12.00 -8.98
N GLU A 71 -5.08 12.20 -8.81
CA GLU A 71 -4.45 13.52 -8.89
C GLU A 71 -4.61 14.12 -10.28
N SER A 72 -4.49 13.32 -11.34
CA SER A 72 -4.64 13.76 -12.73
C SER A 72 -6.08 14.15 -13.11
N LEU A 73 -7.07 13.59 -12.41
CA LEU A 73 -8.50 13.83 -12.64
C LEU A 73 -9.07 14.94 -11.72
N SER A 74 -8.32 15.32 -10.68
CA SER A 74 -8.73 16.31 -9.70
C SER A 74 -8.41 17.73 -10.23
N PRO A 75 -9.35 18.69 -10.18
CA PRO A 75 -9.04 20.10 -10.43
C PRO A 75 -7.96 20.58 -9.45
N ASP A 76 -7.07 21.48 -9.90
CA ASP A 76 -5.91 21.98 -9.13
C ASP A 76 -6.25 22.40 -7.67
N ASP A 77 -7.48 22.88 -7.42
CA ASP A 77 -7.94 23.33 -6.11
C ASP A 77 -8.27 22.21 -5.09
N VAL A 78 -8.49 20.96 -5.53
CA VAL A 78 -8.83 19.82 -4.64
C VAL A 78 -7.57 19.20 -4.02
N LEU A 79 -6.43 19.29 -4.71
CA LEU A 79 -5.15 18.76 -4.24
C LEU A 79 -4.66 19.49 -2.99
N GLU A 80 -4.81 20.82 -2.93
CA GLU A 80 -4.33 21.62 -1.79
C GLU A 80 -4.98 21.23 -0.43
N GLY A 81 -6.20 20.70 -0.43
CA GLY A 81 -6.90 20.31 0.79
C GLY A 81 -6.36 19.02 1.43
N HIS A 82 -5.92 18.06 0.62
CA HIS A 82 -5.50 16.75 1.11
C HIS A 82 -4.01 16.67 1.53
N TYR A 83 -3.17 17.59 1.07
CA TYR A 83 -1.76 17.68 1.52
C TYR A 83 -1.56 18.52 2.79
N LYS A 84 -2.49 19.44 3.12
CA LYS A 84 -2.37 20.30 4.32
C LYS A 84 -2.56 19.55 5.65
N GLU A 85 -3.09 18.32 5.64
CA GLU A 85 -3.19 17.48 6.85
C GLU A 85 -1.98 16.55 7.07
N ARG A 86 -0.93 16.63 6.24
CA ARG A 86 0.28 15.81 6.38
C ARG A 86 1.44 16.47 7.15
N TYR A 87 1.24 17.62 7.78
CA TYR A 87 2.25 18.27 8.63
C TYR A 87 1.67 18.82 9.92
#